data_AF-A0A383CTA6-F1
#
_entry.id   AF-A0A383CTA6-F1
#
_cell.length_a   1.000
_cell.length_b   1.000
_cell.length_c   1.000
_cell.angle_alpha   90.00
_cell.angle_beta   90.00
_cell.angle_gamma   90.00
#
_symmetry.space_group_name_H-M   'P 1'
#
loop_
_entity.id
_entity.type
_entity.pdbx_description
1 polymer ?
#
loop_
_entity_poly.entity_id
_entity_poly.type
_entity_poly.pdbx_seq_one_letter_code
_entity_poly.pdbx_strand_id
1 'polypeptide(L)' 'MFDVINDDNFFLYAAKNYDNPSCTGLDDFYEDLNHIKYIKRLLNRFTSKGELKEGLIINHILSIYNIFGNDAG' A
#
# COMPACT_ATOMS: atom_id res chain seq x y z
N MET A 1 17.73 -13.29 4.53
CA MET A 1 16.88 -12.12 4.22
C MET A 1 16.62 -12.17 2.73
N PHE A 2 15.44 -11.82 2.22
CA PHE A 2 15.22 -11.82 0.77
C PHE A 2 15.95 -10.61 0.18
N ASP A 3 17.09 -10.81 -0.46
CA ASP A 3 17.91 -9.71 -1.01
C ASP A 3 17.25 -9.04 -2.23
N VAL A 4 16.29 -9.71 -2.86
CA VAL A 4 15.47 -9.19 -3.95
C VAL A 4 14.02 -9.59 -3.72
N ILE A 5 13.12 -8.60 -3.71
CA ILE A 5 11.67 -8.84 -3.62
C ILE A 5 11.13 -9.11 -5.02
N ASN A 6 10.39 -10.21 -5.17
CA ASN A 6 9.70 -10.60 -6.40
C ASN A 6 8.26 -11.02 -6.08
N ASP A 7 7.46 -11.36 -7.10
CA ASP A 7 6.04 -11.67 -6.91
C ASP A 7 5.83 -12.93 -6.03
N ASP A 8 6.78 -13.88 -6.02
CA ASP A 8 6.70 -15.11 -5.24
C ASP A 8 6.94 -14.88 -3.74
N ASN A 9 7.82 -13.93 -3.38
CA ASN A 9 8.20 -13.65 -1.99
C ASN A 9 7.57 -12.37 -1.41
N PHE A 10 6.92 -11.55 -2.25
CA PHE A 10 6.31 -10.29 -1.85
C PHE A 10 5.28 -10.47 -0.74
N PHE A 11 4.41 -11.49 -0.85
CA PHE A 11 3.38 -11.72 0.16
C PHE A 11 3.97 -12.00 1.54
N LEU A 12 4.94 -12.92 1.62
CA LEU A 12 5.59 -13.28 2.87
C LEU A 12 6.40 -12.12 3.44
N TYR A 13 7.07 -11.35 2.58
CA TYR A 13 7.75 -10.13 2.96
C TYR A 13 6.77 -9.10 3.55
N ALA A 14 5.64 -8.86 2.87
CA ALA A 14 4.63 -7.91 3.33
C ALA A 14 4.03 -8.35 4.67
N ALA A 15 3.63 -9.60 4.80
CA ALA A 15 3.07 -10.14 6.04
C ALA A 15 4.04 -10.01 7.22
N LYS A 16 5.35 -10.20 6.99
CA LYS A 16 6.38 -10.06 8.02
C LYS A 16 6.59 -8.60 8.48
N ASN A 17 6.44 -7.64 7.57
CA ASN A 17 6.70 -6.22 7.83
C ASN A 17 5.41 -5.41 8.06
N TYR A 18 4.27 -6.08 8.12
CA TYR A 18 2.99 -5.44 8.29
C TYR A 18 2.76 -5.11 9.76
N ASP A 19 2.68 -3.80 10.05
CA ASP A 19 2.47 -3.25 11.38
C ASP A 19 1.35 -2.20 11.31
N ASN A 20 0.12 -2.71 11.22
CA ASN A 20 -1.08 -1.90 11.24
C ASN A 20 -1.70 -2.00 12.65
N PRO A 21 -1.70 -0.91 13.44
CA PRO A 21 -2.23 -0.90 14.81
C PRO A 21 -3.75 -1.09 14.89
N SER A 22 -4.46 -0.83 13.79
CA SER A 22 -5.91 -0.93 13.66
C SER A 22 -6.35 -2.22 12.94
N CYS A 23 -5.42 -3.14 12.66
CA CYS A 23 -5.72 -4.40 11.97
C CYS A 23 -6.56 -5.33 12.85
N THR A 24 -7.74 -5.68 12.36
CA THR A 24 -8.69 -6.59 13.01
C THR A 24 -8.65 -8.00 12.43
N GLY A 25 -8.11 -8.17 11.22
CA GLY A 25 -8.01 -9.47 10.58
C GLY A 25 -7.25 -9.47 9.26
N LEU A 26 -7.24 -10.63 8.59
CA LEU A 26 -6.57 -10.80 7.31
C LEU A 26 -7.15 -9.93 6.20
N ASP A 27 -8.44 -9.60 6.25
CA ASP A 27 -9.09 -8.78 5.23
C ASP A 27 -8.50 -7.36 5.19
N ASP A 28 -8.21 -6.76 6.35
CA ASP A 28 -7.56 -5.45 6.45
C ASP A 28 -6.16 -5.48 5.82
N PHE A 29 -5.40 -6.55 6.07
CA PHE A 29 -4.10 -6.75 5.44
C PHE A 29 -4.20 -6.83 3.91
N TYR A 30 -5.20 -7.53 3.38
CA TYR A 30 -5.42 -7.60 1.94
C TYR A 30 -5.86 -6.26 1.36
N GLU A 31 -6.67 -5.48 2.07
CA GLU A 31 -7.10 -4.14 1.67
C GLU A 31 -5.91 -3.17 1.59
N ASP A 32 -5.05 -3.16 2.60
CA ASP A 32 -3.84 -2.35 2.65
C ASP A 32 -2.87 -2.71 1.52
N LEU A 33 -2.68 -4.00 1.29
CA LEU A 33 -1.90 -4.49 0.15
C LEU A 33 -2.48 -4.02 -1.19
N ASN A 34 -3.80 -4.00 -1.32
CA ASN A 34 -4.46 -3.55 -2.54
C ASN A 34 -4.25 -2.05 -2.77
N HIS A 35 -4.31 -1.22 -1.73
CA HIS A 35 -3.97 0.21 -1.83
C HIS A 35 -2.53 0.42 -2.33
N ILE A 36 -1.56 -0.28 -1.74
CA ILE A 36 -0.14 -0.19 -2.14
C ILE A 36 0.04 -0.64 -3.61
N LYS A 37 -0.55 -1.78 -4.00
CA LYS A 37 -0.50 -2.28 -5.39
C LYS A 37 -1.14 -1.31 -6.37
N TYR A 38 -2.23 -0.65 -5.98
CA TYR A 38 -2.92 0.32 -6.82
C TYR A 38 -2.07 1.57 -7.04
N ILE A 39 -1.43 2.10 -5.98
CA ILE A 39 -0.48 3.21 -6.08
C ILE A 39 0.66 2.84 -7.04
N LYS A 40 1.29 1.67 -6.87
CA LYS A 40 2.33 1.16 -7.79
C LYS A 40 1.84 1.14 -9.24
N ARG A 41 0.61 0.69 -9.47
CA ARG A 41 0.00 0.68 -10.81
C ARG A 41 -0.20 2.08 -11.39
N LEU A 42 -0.62 3.06 -10.58
CA LEU A 42 -0.78 4.45 -11.02
C LEU A 42 0.58 5.08 -11.38
N LEU A 43 1.62 4.83 -10.58
CA LEU A 43 2.97 5.31 -10.85
C LEU A 43 3.56 4.68 -12.12
N ASN A 44 3.38 3.37 -12.33
CA ASN A 44 3.79 2.70 -13.57
C ASN A 44 3.04 3.24 -14.80
N ARG A 45 1.78 3.61 -14.64
CA ARG A 45 1.02 4.27 -15.71
C ARG A 45 1.58 5.66 -16.01
N PHE A 46 1.96 6.41 -14.99
CA PHE A 46 2.59 7.72 -15.14
C PHE A 46 3.92 7.61 -15.90
N THR A 47 4.79 6.66 -15.53
CA THR A 47 6.06 6.46 -16.26
C THR A 47 5.85 6.07 -17.73
N SER A 48 4.73 5.41 -18.04
CA SER A 48 4.41 4.98 -19.41
C SER A 48 3.70 6.07 -20.25
N LYS A 49 2.90 6.95 -19.64
CA LYS A 49 1.99 7.88 -20.35
C LYS A 49 2.21 9.36 -20.04
N GLY A 50 3.01 9.70 -19.03
CA GLY A 50 3.25 11.08 -18.58
C GLY A 50 2.11 11.71 -17.79
N GLU A 51 0.97 11.02 -17.61
CA GLU A 51 -0.19 11.54 -16.88
C GLU A 51 -0.29 10.91 -15.48
N LEU A 52 -0.19 11.75 -14.45
CA LEU A 52 -0.31 11.34 -13.06
C LEU A 52 -1.74 11.54 -12.58
N LYS A 53 -2.33 10.50 -11.98
CA LYS A 53 -3.67 10.60 -11.35
C LYS A 53 -3.53 10.96 -9.87
N GLU A 54 -3.06 12.17 -9.59
CA GLU A 54 -2.75 12.65 -8.24
C GLU A 54 -3.89 12.43 -7.25
N GLY A 55 -5.13 12.80 -7.60
CA GLY A 55 -6.29 12.61 -6.71
C GLY A 55 -6.53 11.15 -6.32
N LEU A 56 -6.31 10.19 -7.22
CA LEU A 56 -6.43 8.77 -6.88
C LEU A 56 -5.29 8.29 -6.01
N ILE A 57 -4.06 8.77 -6.26
CA ILE A 57 -2.90 8.43 -5.44
C ILE A 57 -3.11 8.95 -4.02
N ILE A 58 -3.51 10.22 -3.89
CA ILE A 58 -3.80 10.86 -2.61
C ILE A 58 -4.89 10.08 -1.87
N ASN A 59 -5.98 9.67 -2.54
CA ASN A 59 -7.02 8.88 -1.91
C ASN A 59 -6.47 7.58 -1.30
N HIS A 60 -5.63 6.84 -2.03
CA HIS A 60 -5.02 5.61 -1.50
C HIS A 60 -4.03 5.87 -0.36
N ILE A 61 -3.27 6.96 -0.41
CA ILE A 61 -2.36 7.35 0.67
C ILE A 61 -3.16 7.74 1.93
N LEU A 62 -4.25 8.50 1.78
CA LEU A 62 -5.10 8.88 2.89
C LEU A 62 -5.77 7.66 3.55
N SER A 63 -6.23 6.70 2.76
CA SER A 63 -6.72 5.42 3.30
C SER A 63 -5.69 4.74 4.19
N ILE A 64 -4.42 4.67 3.75
CA ILE A 64 -3.32 4.09 4.54
C ILE A 64 -3.00 4.97 5.77
N TYR A 65 -3.05 6.29 5.64
CA TYR A 65 -2.74 7.20 6.76
C TYR A 65 -3.75 7.09 7.90
N ASN A 66 -5.04 6.97 7.58
CA ASN A 66 -6.12 6.87 8.57
C ASN A 66 -5.98 5.67 9.52
N ILE A 67 -5.22 4.65 9.12
CA ILE A 67 -4.94 3.44 9.89
C ILE A 67 -4.16 3.74 11.18
N PHE A 68 -3.26 4.73 11.13
CA PHE A 68 -2.46 5.15 12.28
C PHE A 68 -3.24 6.01 13.27
N GLY A 69 -4.53 6.21 13.01
CA GLY A 69 -5.39 7.08 13.78
C GLY A 69 -5.15 8.55 13.47
N ASN A 70 -6.10 9.38 13.91
CA ASN A 70 -5.87 10.80 14.05
C ASN A 70 -5.28 10.96 15.46
N ASP A 71 -3.97 10.87 15.62
CA ASP A 71 -3.36 11.49 16.81
C ASP A 71 -3.74 12.96 16.69
N ALA A 72 -4.76 13.35 17.45
CA ALA A 72 -5.32 14.68 17.43
C ALA A 72 -4.17 15.64 17.73
N GLY A 73 -3.79 16.43 16.72
CA GLY A 73 -2.91 17.58 16.90
C GLY A 73 -3.50 18.59 17.88
#